data_AF-A0A1I3CLP1-F1
#
_entry.id   AF-A0A1I3CLP1-F1
#
_cell.length_a   1.000
_cell.length_b   1.000
_cell.length_c   1.000
_cell.angle_alpha   90.00
_cell.angle_beta   90.00
_cell.angle_gamma   90.00
#
_symmetry.space_group_name_H-M   'P 1'
#
loop_
_entity.id
_entity.type
_entity.pdbx_description
1 polymer ?
#
loop_
_entity_poly.entity_id
_entity_poly.type
_entity_poly.pdbx_seq_one_letter_code
_entity_poly.pdbx_strand_id
1 'polypeptide(L)'
;MPEEDPGYVSVGLVRDDEVVVAGYSGPDIEGDPREADLPIPVSALEELVQDPRVSVTSDQEVVDAGEEVEDWEGGEAPYTSDPTPVPVSPEALKGFFLTYSGLSGFSGTGEVPRVVRPFGPGAVGIGISVDSDEVRYREVDVVASPAAPTWLAADPCATQGFECETYDGALGPVHLLWRAGGTGEVWLVNLRADEVVAFRFDSRKVPEQQRAVAASIDLASLLTMLDDEVHVGMTSTAGLERVQF
;
A
#
# COMPACT_ATOMS: atom_id res chain seq x y z
N MET A 1 -24.41 -11.60 0.42
CA MET A 1 -24.38 -12.33 -0.86
C MET A 1 -23.13 -13.19 -0.81
N PRO A 2 -23.03 -14.36 -1.45
CA PRO A 2 -21.71 -14.91 -1.68
C PRO A 2 -21.01 -13.98 -2.69
N GLU A 3 -19.98 -13.25 -2.24
CA GLU A 3 -18.97 -12.64 -3.11
C GLU A 3 -18.19 -13.77 -3.79
N GLU A 4 -18.71 -14.28 -4.91
CA GLU A 4 -17.88 -14.98 -5.90
C GLU A 4 -17.32 -13.89 -6.81
N ASP A 5 -15.99 -13.69 -6.78
CA ASP A 5 -15.27 -12.75 -7.66
C ASP A 5 -15.43 -13.23 -9.12
N PRO A 6 -16.34 -12.61 -9.90
CA PRO A 6 -16.75 -13.17 -11.17
C PRO A 6 -15.62 -12.99 -12.17
N GLY A 7 -14.96 -14.07 -12.58
CA GLY A 7 -13.82 -13.99 -13.51
C GLY A 7 -12.52 -14.59 -12.98
N TYR A 8 -12.52 -15.10 -11.75
CA TYR A 8 -11.39 -15.85 -11.21
C TYR A 8 -11.55 -17.37 -11.39
N VAL A 9 -10.54 -18.02 -11.99
CA VAL A 9 -10.44 -19.48 -12.07
C VAL A 9 -9.06 -19.90 -11.58
N SER A 10 -9.02 -20.86 -10.66
CA SER A 10 -7.76 -21.48 -10.23
C SER A 10 -7.80 -22.99 -10.34
N VAL A 11 -6.65 -23.57 -10.69
CA VAL A 11 -6.41 -25.01 -10.69
C VAL A 11 -5.26 -25.27 -9.72
N GLY A 12 -5.45 -26.20 -8.80
CA GLY A 12 -4.41 -26.66 -7.87
C GLY A 12 -4.04 -28.12 -8.14
N LEU A 13 -2.75 -28.42 -8.18
CA LEU A 13 -2.22 -29.79 -8.21
C LEU A 13 -1.36 -30.04 -6.98
N VAL A 14 -1.70 -31.11 -6.24
CA VAL A 14 -0.84 -31.64 -5.17
C VAL A 14 0.09 -32.67 -5.81
N ARG A 15 1.41 -32.45 -5.72
CA ARG A 15 2.46 -33.36 -6.18
C ARG A 15 3.30 -33.71 -4.96
N ASP A 16 3.56 -34.99 -4.67
CA ASP A 16 4.40 -35.45 -3.56
C ASP A 16 4.35 -34.56 -2.29
N ASP A 17 5.27 -33.60 -2.17
CA ASP A 17 5.46 -32.64 -1.07
C ASP A 17 5.16 -31.16 -1.41
N GLU A 18 4.64 -30.84 -2.60
CA GLU A 18 4.29 -29.48 -3.05
C GLU A 18 2.82 -29.33 -3.49
N VAL A 19 2.30 -28.10 -3.37
CA VAL A 19 1.03 -27.68 -3.95
C VAL A 19 1.30 -26.58 -4.96
N VAL A 20 0.99 -26.83 -6.23
CA VAL A 20 1.13 -25.86 -7.32
C VAL A 20 -0.24 -25.32 -7.68
N VAL A 21 -0.42 -24.00 -7.63
CA VAL A 21 -1.67 -23.33 -7.99
C VAL A 21 -1.43 -22.42 -9.18
N ALA A 22 -2.24 -22.57 -10.23
CA ALA A 22 -2.31 -21.63 -11.34
C ALA A 22 -3.66 -20.90 -11.29
N GLY A 23 -3.62 -19.57 -11.31
CA GLY A 23 -4.80 -18.73 -11.34
C GLY A 23 -4.91 -17.94 -12.64
N TYR A 24 -6.13 -17.68 -13.06
CA TYR A 24 -6.48 -16.71 -14.09
C TYR A 24 -7.52 -15.74 -13.55
N SER A 25 -7.26 -14.45 -13.73
CA SER A 25 -8.22 -13.37 -13.49
C SER A 25 -8.54 -12.73 -14.84
N GLY A 26 -9.77 -12.89 -15.31
CA GLY A 26 -10.27 -12.38 -16.58
C GLY A 26 -11.30 -11.26 -16.43
N PRO A 27 -11.95 -10.85 -17.54
CA PRO A 27 -13.11 -9.96 -17.49
C PRO A 27 -14.24 -10.55 -16.62
N ASP A 28 -15.07 -9.67 -16.07
CA ASP A 28 -16.23 -10.06 -15.27
C ASP A 28 -17.11 -11.11 -15.99
N ILE A 29 -17.44 -12.18 -15.27
CA ILE A 29 -18.33 -13.23 -15.75
C ILE A 29 -19.74 -13.02 -15.17
N GLU A 30 -20.70 -12.61 -16.00
CA GLU A 30 -22.08 -12.34 -15.54
C GLU A 30 -22.99 -13.60 -15.45
N GLY A 31 -22.43 -14.82 -15.60
CA GLY A 31 -23.17 -16.09 -15.69
C GLY A 31 -22.53 -17.24 -14.91
N ASP A 32 -23.00 -18.48 -15.12
CA ASP A 32 -22.37 -19.66 -14.50
C ASP A 32 -20.91 -19.77 -14.98
N PRO A 33 -19.91 -19.64 -14.10
CA PRO A 33 -18.50 -19.66 -14.50
C PRO A 33 -18.08 -20.99 -15.13
N ARG A 34 -18.84 -22.07 -14.90
CA ARG A 34 -18.60 -23.38 -15.53
C ARG A 34 -19.06 -23.42 -16.99
N GLU A 35 -19.92 -22.48 -17.39
CA GLU A 35 -20.43 -22.35 -18.76
C GLU A 35 -19.78 -21.17 -19.52
N ALA A 36 -18.91 -20.40 -18.86
CA ALA A 36 -18.25 -19.25 -19.45
C ALA A 36 -17.20 -19.65 -20.50
N ASP A 37 -17.17 -18.92 -21.62
CA ASP A 37 -16.13 -19.07 -22.64
C ASP A 37 -14.88 -18.29 -22.19
N LEU A 38 -14.03 -18.97 -21.43
CA LEU A 38 -12.81 -18.38 -20.87
C LEU A 38 -11.78 -18.13 -21.97
N PRO A 39 -11.09 -16.97 -21.98
CA PRO A 39 -10.02 -16.69 -22.93
C PRO A 39 -8.86 -17.71 -22.88
N ILE A 40 -8.71 -18.40 -21.75
CA ILE A 40 -7.83 -19.54 -21.59
C ILE A 40 -8.63 -20.76 -21.15
N PRO A 41 -8.49 -21.91 -21.83
CA PRO A 41 -9.17 -23.12 -21.40
C PRO A 41 -8.58 -23.61 -20.08
N VAL A 42 -9.41 -24.22 -19.23
CA VAL A 42 -8.97 -24.83 -17.95
C VAL A 42 -7.81 -25.81 -18.17
N SER A 43 -7.78 -26.54 -19.29
CA SER A 43 -6.70 -27.45 -19.64
C SER A 43 -5.33 -26.76 -19.76
N ALA A 44 -5.27 -25.47 -20.10
CA ALA A 44 -4.02 -24.72 -20.12
C ALA A 44 -3.50 -24.45 -18.70
N LEU A 45 -4.40 -24.19 -17.74
CA LEU A 45 -4.03 -24.07 -16.32
C LEU A 45 -3.61 -25.43 -15.77
N GLU A 46 -4.28 -26.52 -16.16
CA GLU A 46 -3.89 -27.89 -15.83
C GLU A 46 -2.50 -28.25 -16.37
N GLU A 47 -2.19 -27.87 -17.61
CA GLU A 47 -0.85 -28.04 -18.20
C GLU A 47 0.20 -27.24 -17.42
N LEU A 48 -0.13 -26.01 -17.02
CA LEU A 48 0.78 -25.16 -16.25
C LEU A 48 1.10 -25.73 -14.86
N VAL A 49 0.09 -26.19 -14.11
CA VAL A 49 0.32 -26.84 -12.81
C VAL A 49 0.94 -28.23 -12.94
N GLN A 50 1.14 -28.76 -14.14
CA GLN A 50 1.90 -29.99 -14.42
C GLN A 50 3.31 -29.70 -14.97
N ASP A 51 3.62 -28.45 -15.31
CA ASP A 51 4.93 -28.08 -15.81
C ASP A 51 5.99 -28.19 -14.68
N PRO A 52 7.04 -29.01 -14.85
CA PRO A 52 8.08 -29.17 -13.83
C PRO A 52 8.89 -27.89 -13.58
N ARG A 53 8.83 -26.90 -14.49
CA ARG A 53 9.49 -25.60 -14.31
C ARG A 53 8.77 -24.69 -13.32
N VAL A 54 7.54 -25.02 -12.96
CA VAL A 54 6.70 -24.30 -11.98
C VAL A 54 6.71 -25.01 -10.62
N SER A 55 7.71 -25.86 -10.38
CA SER A 55 7.95 -26.50 -9.09
C SER A 55 8.63 -25.52 -8.11
N VAL A 56 8.57 -25.83 -6.82
CA VAL A 56 9.32 -25.12 -5.77
C VAL A 56 10.80 -25.04 -6.17
N THR A 57 11.33 -23.82 -6.23
CA THR A 57 12.74 -23.56 -6.58
C THR A 57 13.64 -23.40 -5.36
N SER A 58 13.06 -23.49 -4.15
CA SER A 58 13.84 -23.48 -2.92
C SER A 58 14.65 -24.76 -2.83
N ASP A 59 15.97 -24.63 -2.87
CA ASP A 59 16.87 -25.76 -2.66
C ASP A 59 16.72 -26.30 -1.23
N GLN A 60 17.00 -27.59 -1.03
CA GLN A 60 16.98 -28.22 0.29
C GLN A 60 17.87 -27.47 1.30
N GLU A 61 18.97 -26.85 0.85
CA GLU A 61 19.82 -26.00 1.69
C GLU A 61 19.05 -24.84 2.33
N VAL A 62 18.07 -24.24 1.62
CA VAL A 62 17.22 -23.17 2.16
C VAL A 62 16.23 -23.73 3.20
N VAL A 63 15.70 -24.92 2.96
CA VAL A 63 14.81 -25.61 3.92
C VAL A 63 15.58 -25.97 5.18
N ASP A 64 16.76 -26.58 5.03
CA ASP A 64 17.65 -26.96 6.14
C ASP A 64 18.10 -25.73 6.93
N ALA A 65 18.46 -24.63 6.26
CA ALA A 65 18.79 -23.37 6.92
C ALA A 65 17.61 -22.79 7.72
N GLY A 66 16.37 -23.08 7.30
CA GLY A 66 15.16 -22.75 8.06
C GLY A 66 15.06 -23.49 9.39
N GLU A 67 15.51 -24.76 9.45
CA GLU A 67 15.55 -25.55 10.70
C GLU A 67 16.60 -25.02 11.70
N GLU A 68 17.63 -24.34 11.20
CA GLU A 68 18.69 -23.73 12.01
C GLU A 68 18.30 -22.34 12.57
N VAL A 69 17.14 -21.79 12.19
CA VAL A 69 16.67 -20.51 12.71
C VAL A 69 16.27 -20.67 14.18
N GLU A 70 17.19 -20.30 15.06
CA GLU A 70 16.93 -20.19 16.49
C GLU A 70 15.77 -19.20 16.75
N ASP A 71 14.96 -19.46 17.78
CA ASP A 71 13.79 -18.66 18.18
C ASP A 71 12.60 -18.66 17.19
N TRP A 72 12.57 -19.54 16.19
CA TRP A 72 11.37 -19.77 15.36
C TRP A 72 10.56 -20.97 15.88
N GLU A 73 9.44 -20.72 16.57
CA GLU A 73 8.55 -21.78 17.10
C GLU A 73 7.63 -22.40 16.03
N GLY A 74 7.74 -21.97 14.78
CA GLY A 74 6.88 -22.40 13.68
C GLY A 74 5.46 -21.83 13.75
N GLY A 75 4.75 -21.93 12.62
CA GLY A 75 3.39 -21.43 12.46
C GLY A 75 3.33 -19.93 12.18
N GLU A 76 2.31 -19.52 11.45
CA GLU A 76 1.89 -18.12 11.47
C GLU A 76 1.50 -17.80 12.91
N ALA A 77 2.03 -16.71 13.48
CA ALA A 77 1.62 -16.28 14.81
C ALA A 77 0.09 -16.23 14.83
N PRO A 78 -0.59 -16.81 15.84
CA PRO A 78 -2.04 -16.79 15.87
C PRO A 78 -2.49 -15.36 15.65
N TYR A 79 -3.39 -15.14 14.69
CA TYR A 79 -3.90 -13.81 14.39
C TYR A 79 -4.39 -13.19 15.70
N THR A 80 -3.59 -12.31 16.26
CA THR A 80 -3.98 -11.56 17.44
C THR A 80 -4.72 -10.36 16.93
N SER A 81 -5.89 -10.09 17.49
CA SER A 81 -6.63 -8.84 17.21
C SER A 81 -5.88 -7.59 17.70
N ASP A 82 -4.69 -7.76 18.26
CA ASP A 82 -3.85 -6.72 18.85
C ASP A 82 -2.41 -6.95 18.36
N PRO A 83 -2.11 -6.57 17.10
CA PRO A 83 -0.81 -6.80 16.52
C PRO A 83 0.26 -6.10 17.35
N THR A 84 1.38 -6.78 17.61
CA THR A 84 2.51 -6.14 18.30
C THR A 84 3.09 -5.05 17.39
N PRO A 85 3.08 -3.78 17.82
CA PRO A 85 3.69 -2.69 17.07
C PRO A 85 5.19 -2.96 16.90
N VAL A 86 5.71 -2.81 15.68
CA VAL A 86 7.14 -2.88 15.39
C VAL A 86 7.60 -1.56 14.77
N PRO A 87 8.77 -1.02 15.15
CA PRO A 87 9.29 0.21 14.56
C PRO A 87 9.31 0.13 13.03
N VAL A 88 8.64 1.08 12.38
CA VAL A 88 8.62 1.16 10.91
C VAL A 88 10.00 1.66 10.45
N SER A 89 10.64 0.91 9.55
CA SER A 89 11.80 1.37 8.81
C SER A 89 11.40 2.02 7.48
N PRO A 90 12.26 2.82 6.84
CA PRO A 90 12.03 3.29 5.48
C PRO A 90 11.73 2.14 4.50
N GLU A 91 12.43 1.00 4.61
CA GLU A 91 12.22 -0.17 3.76
C GLU A 91 10.84 -0.80 4.00
N ALA A 92 10.40 -0.91 5.25
CA ALA A 92 9.08 -1.42 5.60
C ALA A 92 7.98 -0.51 5.07
N LEU A 93 8.13 0.81 5.24
CA LEU A 93 7.19 1.79 4.69
C LEU A 93 7.14 1.73 3.15
N LYS A 94 8.29 1.52 2.50
CA LYS A 94 8.36 1.34 1.04
C LYS A 94 7.67 0.07 0.59
N GLY A 95 7.91 -1.05 1.28
CA GLY A 95 7.25 -2.32 1.01
C GLY A 95 5.73 -2.17 1.12
N PHE A 96 5.25 -1.63 2.25
CA PHE A 96 3.84 -1.36 2.47
C PHE A 96 3.23 -0.54 1.33
N PHE A 97 3.82 0.63 1.02
CA PHE A 97 3.24 1.51 0.00
C PHE A 97 3.21 0.85 -1.39
N LEU A 98 4.28 0.17 -1.79
CA LEU A 98 4.33 -0.50 -3.10
C LEU A 98 3.38 -1.69 -3.20
N THR A 99 3.14 -2.42 -2.12
CA THR A 99 2.15 -3.50 -2.08
C THR A 99 0.72 -2.97 -2.18
N TYR A 100 0.36 -1.96 -1.38
CA TYR A 100 -1.03 -1.48 -1.30
C TYR A 100 -1.43 -0.51 -2.40
N SER A 101 -0.47 0.24 -2.96
CA SER A 101 -0.79 1.13 -4.07
C SER A 101 -1.29 0.37 -5.29
N GLY A 102 -0.95 -0.92 -5.46
CA GLY A 102 -1.44 -1.76 -6.57
C GLY A 102 -1.08 -1.25 -7.97
N LEU A 103 -0.31 -0.16 -8.06
CA LEU A 103 -0.11 0.59 -9.27
C LEU A 103 1.24 0.21 -9.89
N SER A 104 1.17 -0.37 -11.08
CA SER A 104 2.32 -0.43 -11.99
C SER A 104 2.84 0.99 -12.25
N GLY A 105 4.17 1.18 -12.17
CA GLY A 105 4.81 2.48 -12.42
C GLY A 105 5.28 3.22 -11.17
N PHE A 106 5.07 2.66 -9.97
CA PHE A 106 5.62 3.22 -8.74
C PHE A 106 6.98 2.61 -8.44
N SER A 107 7.96 3.44 -8.10
CA SER A 107 9.25 2.95 -7.62
C SER A 107 9.81 3.82 -6.50
N GLY A 108 10.22 3.19 -5.41
CA GLY A 108 10.76 3.93 -4.26
C GLY A 108 12.15 4.49 -4.55
N THR A 109 12.32 5.80 -4.39
CA THR A 109 13.55 6.56 -4.66
C THR A 109 14.50 6.61 -3.47
N GLY A 110 14.07 6.10 -2.30
CA GLY A 110 14.87 6.00 -1.09
C GLY A 110 14.35 6.93 0.02
N GLU A 111 15.19 7.20 1.02
CA GLU A 111 14.86 8.10 2.11
C GLU A 111 14.72 9.56 1.66
N VAL A 112 13.87 10.32 2.35
CA VAL A 112 13.62 11.76 2.07
C VAL A 112 13.93 12.66 3.27
N PRO A 113 15.21 12.80 3.70
CA PRO A 113 15.57 13.54 4.91
C PRO A 113 15.08 15.00 4.93
N ARG A 114 14.93 15.63 3.76
CA ARG A 114 14.42 17.00 3.62
C ARG A 114 12.99 17.14 4.15
N VAL A 115 12.16 16.11 3.98
CA VAL A 115 10.75 16.09 4.36
C VAL A 115 10.57 15.52 5.75
N VAL A 116 11.39 14.54 6.13
CA VAL A 116 11.33 13.87 7.44
C VAL A 116 11.85 14.77 8.57
N ARG A 117 12.94 15.52 8.34
CA ARG A 117 13.61 16.30 9.41
C ARG A 117 12.67 17.26 10.18
N PRO A 118 11.73 18.00 9.53
CA PRO A 118 10.75 18.83 10.23
C PRO A 118 9.84 18.10 11.21
N PHE A 119 9.61 16.79 11.04
CA PHE A 119 8.76 15.97 11.91
C PHE A 119 9.48 15.51 13.19
N GLY A 120 10.81 15.65 13.24
CA GLY A 120 11.59 15.40 14.45
C GLY A 120 12.00 13.94 14.65
N PRO A 121 12.47 13.59 15.86
CA PRO A 121 12.96 12.25 16.18
C PRO A 121 11.87 11.18 16.04
N GLY A 122 12.23 10.04 15.47
CA GLY A 122 11.30 8.91 15.25
C GLY A 122 10.47 9.01 13.98
N ALA A 123 10.54 10.13 13.25
CA ALA A 123 9.93 10.24 11.94
C ALA A 123 10.69 9.40 10.91
N VAL A 124 9.94 8.73 10.06
CA VAL A 124 10.43 7.93 8.92
C VAL A 124 9.74 8.40 7.66
N GLY A 125 10.42 8.29 6.54
CA GLY A 125 9.81 8.66 5.28
C GLY A 125 10.60 8.22 4.07
N ILE A 126 9.86 8.05 2.98
CA ILE A 126 10.35 7.56 1.71
C ILE A 126 9.90 8.48 0.59
N GLY A 127 10.71 8.54 -0.46
CA GLY A 127 10.29 9.09 -1.74
C GLY A 127 9.79 7.96 -2.62
N ILE A 128 8.72 8.24 -3.34
CA ILE A 128 8.15 7.37 -4.36
C ILE A 128 8.10 8.15 -5.66
N SER A 129 8.70 7.59 -6.71
CA SER A 129 8.54 8.10 -8.07
C SER A 129 7.34 7.44 -8.72
N VAL A 130 6.62 8.22 -9.52
CA VAL A 130 5.46 7.75 -10.29
C VAL A 130 5.77 7.93 -11.77
N ASP A 131 5.89 6.81 -12.47
CA ASP A 131 6.04 6.74 -13.92
C ASP A 131 4.69 6.38 -14.56
N SER A 132 3.79 7.35 -14.55
CA SER A 132 2.47 7.24 -15.17
C SER A 132 2.11 8.55 -15.88
N ASP A 133 1.66 8.44 -17.13
CA ASP A 133 1.15 9.58 -17.91
C ASP A 133 -0.20 10.09 -17.39
N GLU A 134 -0.90 9.28 -16.59
CA GLU A 134 -2.20 9.63 -16.00
C GLU A 134 -2.03 10.55 -14.77
N VAL A 135 -0.87 10.46 -14.12
CA VAL A 135 -0.60 11.11 -12.84
C VAL A 135 0.26 12.36 -13.05
N ARG A 136 -0.15 13.49 -12.45
CA ARG A 136 0.54 14.79 -12.68
C ARG A 136 1.77 15.00 -11.81
N TYR A 137 1.94 14.22 -10.76
CA TYR A 137 3.07 14.30 -9.84
C TYR A 137 4.09 13.22 -10.18
N ARG A 138 5.37 13.59 -10.11
CA ARG A 138 6.48 12.67 -10.38
C ARG A 138 7.08 12.08 -9.13
N GLU A 139 6.92 12.76 -8.00
CA GLU A 139 7.44 12.36 -6.71
C GLU A 139 6.35 12.56 -5.65
N VAL A 140 6.15 11.53 -4.84
CA VAL A 140 5.35 11.55 -3.62
C VAL A 140 6.31 11.22 -2.48
N ASP A 141 6.40 12.11 -1.49
CA ASP A 141 7.12 11.83 -0.26
C ASP A 141 6.09 11.34 0.77
N VAL A 142 6.27 10.13 1.31
CA VAL A 142 5.43 9.54 2.36
C VAL A 142 6.16 9.69 3.69
N VAL A 143 5.49 10.21 4.71
CA VAL A 143 6.06 10.41 6.05
C VAL A 143 5.15 9.86 7.12
N ALA A 144 5.75 9.18 8.08
CA ALA A 144 5.15 8.63 9.28
C ALA A 144 5.93 9.17 10.49
N SER A 145 5.25 9.76 11.48
CA SER A 145 5.90 10.38 12.64
C SER A 145 5.09 10.26 13.92
N PRO A 146 5.73 10.07 15.10
CA PRO A 146 5.05 10.11 16.41
C PRO A 146 4.65 11.54 16.83
N ALA A 147 5.05 12.56 16.07
CA ALA A 147 4.75 13.94 16.39
C ALA A 147 4.48 14.77 15.13
N ALA A 148 3.56 15.72 15.25
CA ALA A 148 3.34 16.73 14.23
C ALA A 148 4.57 17.66 14.10
N PRO A 149 4.92 18.09 12.88
CA PRO A 149 6.01 19.02 12.68
C PRO A 149 5.61 20.41 13.18
N THR A 150 6.59 21.24 13.59
CA THR A 150 6.32 22.54 14.22
C THR A 150 5.62 23.57 13.31
N TRP A 151 5.60 23.33 12.00
CA TRP A 151 4.91 24.20 11.04
C TRP A 151 3.42 23.87 10.90
N LEU A 152 3.00 22.65 11.27
CA LEU A 152 1.61 22.21 11.18
C LEU A 152 0.88 22.66 12.45
N ALA A 153 -0.23 23.36 12.29
CA ALA A 153 -1.05 23.75 13.42
C ALA A 153 -1.77 22.54 14.03
N ALA A 154 -2.18 22.65 15.30
CA ALA A 154 -2.95 21.59 15.97
C ALA A 154 -4.29 21.28 15.27
N ASP A 155 -4.91 22.31 14.68
CA ASP A 155 -5.91 22.16 13.63
C ASP A 155 -5.20 22.35 12.28
N PRO A 156 -5.03 21.29 11.46
CA PRO A 156 -4.32 21.38 10.19
C PRO A 156 -4.88 22.48 9.27
N CYS A 157 -6.18 22.76 9.29
CA CYS A 157 -6.78 23.81 8.48
C CYS A 157 -6.50 25.24 8.97
N ALA A 158 -5.99 25.39 10.20
CA ALA A 158 -5.48 26.66 10.70
C ALA A 158 -4.00 26.92 10.32
N THR A 159 -3.36 26.00 9.58
CA THR A 159 -1.96 26.13 9.19
C THR A 159 -1.75 27.30 8.23
N GLN A 160 -0.92 28.26 8.65
CA GLN A 160 -0.72 29.51 7.90
C GLN A 160 -0.13 29.26 6.50
N GLY A 161 -0.73 29.88 5.49
CA GLY A 161 -0.22 29.86 4.12
C GLY A 161 -0.60 28.60 3.33
N PHE A 162 -1.57 27.84 3.82
CA PHE A 162 -2.22 26.76 3.09
C PHE A 162 -3.73 27.04 3.00
N GLU A 163 -4.31 26.71 1.85
CA GLU A 163 -5.72 26.38 1.74
C GLU A 163 -5.93 24.98 2.31
N CYS A 164 -7.13 24.67 2.83
CA CYS A 164 -7.39 23.38 3.47
C CYS A 164 -8.82 22.89 3.23
N GLU A 165 -8.96 21.57 3.06
CA GLU A 165 -10.22 20.84 3.06
C GLU A 165 -10.09 19.63 3.99
N THR A 166 -11.17 19.26 4.68
CA THR A 166 -11.19 18.10 5.58
C THR A 166 -12.12 17.03 5.03
N TYR A 167 -11.68 15.78 5.12
CA TYR A 167 -12.40 14.59 4.73
C TYR A 167 -12.56 13.67 5.93
N ASP A 168 -13.66 12.92 5.94
CA ASP A 168 -13.83 11.83 6.87
C ASP A 168 -12.89 10.68 6.46
N GLY A 169 -12.19 10.11 7.43
CA GLY A 169 -11.37 8.91 7.26
C GLY A 169 -11.63 7.93 8.40
N ALA A 170 -11.37 6.64 8.16
CA ALA A 170 -11.63 5.55 9.11
C ALA A 170 -10.83 5.71 10.41
N LEU A 171 -9.61 6.24 10.31
CA LEU A 171 -8.69 6.48 11.42
C LEU A 171 -8.71 7.93 11.91
N GLY A 172 -9.77 8.67 11.57
CA GLY A 172 -9.97 10.08 11.90
C GLY A 172 -9.87 11.00 10.68
N PRO A 173 -10.03 12.31 10.88
CA PRO A 173 -10.07 13.27 9.78
C PRO A 173 -8.78 13.28 8.95
N VAL A 174 -8.95 13.35 7.63
CA VAL A 174 -7.85 13.54 6.68
C VAL A 174 -7.94 14.95 6.12
N HIS A 175 -6.84 15.68 6.15
CA HIS A 175 -6.76 17.06 5.72
C HIS A 175 -5.96 17.18 4.44
N LEU A 176 -6.56 17.76 3.41
CA LEU A 176 -5.86 18.17 2.20
C LEU A 176 -5.43 19.63 2.36
N LEU A 177 -4.13 19.88 2.47
CA LEU A 177 -3.56 21.22 2.52
C LEU A 177 -2.86 21.53 1.20
N TRP A 178 -3.07 22.72 0.64
CA TRP A 178 -2.33 23.11 -0.56
C TRP A 178 -1.96 24.58 -0.61
N ARG A 179 -0.85 24.87 -1.29
CA ARG A 179 -0.45 26.21 -1.68
C ARG A 179 -0.39 26.26 -3.19
N ALA A 180 -1.26 27.05 -3.80
CA ALA A 180 -1.28 27.23 -5.25
C ALA A 180 0.00 27.94 -5.76
N GLY A 181 0.37 27.67 -7.02
CA GLY A 181 1.47 28.36 -7.69
C GLY A 181 2.44 27.43 -8.41
N GLY A 182 3.44 28.02 -9.09
CA GLY A 182 4.47 27.30 -9.86
C GLY A 182 5.53 26.59 -9.01
N THR A 183 5.54 26.85 -7.71
CA THR A 183 6.32 26.12 -6.69
C THR A 183 5.39 25.76 -5.54
N GLY A 184 4.14 25.47 -5.88
CA GLY A 184 3.12 25.09 -4.92
C GLY A 184 3.46 23.78 -4.24
N GLU A 185 2.73 23.47 -3.19
CA GLU A 185 2.90 22.24 -2.43
C GLU A 185 1.53 21.69 -2.07
N VAL A 186 1.39 20.37 -2.06
CA VAL A 186 0.18 19.69 -1.61
C VAL A 186 0.57 18.68 -0.55
N TRP A 187 -0.18 18.68 0.54
CA TRP A 187 -0.08 17.71 1.62
C TRP A 187 -1.44 17.03 1.82
N LEU A 188 -1.41 15.72 2.01
CA LEU A 188 -2.53 14.97 2.57
C LEU A 188 -2.10 14.48 3.94
N VAL A 189 -2.76 14.95 5.00
CA VAL A 189 -2.32 14.75 6.39
C VAL A 189 -3.43 14.09 7.20
N ASN A 190 -3.13 12.96 7.81
CA ASN A 190 -3.98 12.37 8.83
C ASN A 190 -3.29 12.55 10.19
N LEU A 191 -3.78 13.52 10.97
CA LEU A 191 -3.28 13.87 12.29
C LEU A 191 -4.08 13.09 13.33
N ARG A 192 -3.42 12.19 14.05
CA ARG A 192 -4.03 11.33 15.08
C ARG A 192 -3.54 11.76 16.47
N ALA A 193 -4.01 11.08 17.51
CA ALA A 193 -3.71 11.46 18.89
C ALA A 193 -2.22 11.34 19.25
N ASP A 194 -1.55 10.36 18.64
CA ASP A 194 -0.18 9.92 18.96
C ASP A 194 0.73 9.81 17.71
N GLU A 195 0.20 10.12 16.53
CA GLU A 195 0.95 9.99 15.28
C GLU A 195 0.45 10.93 14.17
N VAL A 196 1.29 11.07 13.14
CA VAL A 196 0.98 11.76 11.89
C VAL A 196 1.44 10.90 10.72
N VAL A 197 0.51 10.65 9.79
CA VAL A 197 0.81 10.12 8.47
C VAL A 197 0.55 11.21 7.45
N ALA A 198 1.52 11.49 6.59
CA ALA A 198 1.43 12.56 5.62
C ALA A 198 2.01 12.16 4.26
N PHE A 199 1.29 12.53 3.20
CA PHE A 199 1.78 12.48 1.83
C PHE A 199 2.08 13.90 1.37
N ARG A 200 3.23 14.10 0.76
CA ARG A 200 3.62 15.35 0.13
C ARG A 200 3.82 15.14 -1.35
N PHE A 201 3.17 15.97 -2.15
CA PHE A 201 3.27 15.92 -3.59
C PHE A 201 4.10 17.11 -4.06
N ASP A 202 5.25 16.83 -4.68
CA ASP A 202 6.02 17.88 -5.35
C ASP A 202 5.44 18.10 -6.75
N SER A 203 4.70 19.20 -6.90
CA SER A 203 4.12 19.61 -8.17
C SER A 203 4.68 20.96 -8.61
N ARG A 204 5.18 21.01 -9.84
CA ARG A 204 5.60 22.26 -10.51
C ARG A 204 4.44 23.22 -10.75
N LYS A 205 3.18 22.79 -10.56
CA LYS A 205 2.01 23.66 -10.70
C LYS A 205 0.84 23.13 -9.90
N VAL A 206 0.61 23.73 -8.74
CA VAL A 206 -0.55 23.44 -7.90
C VAL A 206 -1.70 24.40 -8.29
N PRO A 207 -2.88 23.87 -8.66
CA PRO A 207 -4.05 24.68 -8.97
C PRO A 207 -4.54 25.48 -7.74
N GLU A 208 -5.25 26.59 -8.00
CA GLU A 208 -5.96 27.33 -6.94
C GLU A 208 -7.20 26.58 -6.44
N GLN A 209 -7.91 25.91 -7.34
CA GLN A 209 -9.18 25.26 -7.03
C GLN A 209 -8.96 23.88 -6.38
N GLN A 210 -9.55 23.68 -5.21
CA GLN A 210 -9.56 22.43 -4.44
C GLN A 210 -9.83 21.20 -5.33
N ARG A 211 -10.88 21.24 -6.15
CA ARG A 211 -11.26 20.08 -6.99
C ARG A 211 -10.18 19.70 -8.00
N ALA A 212 -9.44 20.69 -8.51
CA ALA A 212 -8.33 20.44 -9.43
C ALA A 212 -7.10 19.90 -8.70
N VAL A 213 -6.89 20.29 -7.43
CA VAL A 213 -5.86 19.70 -6.57
C VAL A 213 -6.19 18.24 -6.25
N ALA A 214 -7.41 17.96 -5.77
CA ALA A 214 -7.86 16.62 -5.44
C ALA A 214 -7.77 15.66 -6.64
N ALA A 215 -8.21 16.10 -7.83
CA ALA A 215 -8.07 15.33 -9.06
C ALA A 215 -6.60 15.15 -9.48
N SER A 216 -5.73 16.11 -9.17
CA SER A 216 -4.32 16.02 -9.53
C SER A 216 -3.53 15.04 -8.69
N ILE A 217 -3.99 14.74 -7.46
CA ILE A 217 -3.32 13.81 -6.54
C ILE A 217 -3.94 12.40 -6.54
N ASP A 218 -5.01 12.17 -7.29
CA ASP A 218 -5.86 10.98 -7.14
C ASP A 218 -6.28 10.75 -5.67
N LEU A 219 -6.96 11.77 -5.12
CA LEU A 219 -7.32 11.81 -3.70
C LEU A 219 -8.12 10.58 -3.25
N ALA A 220 -8.97 10.01 -4.11
CA ALA A 220 -9.79 8.86 -3.73
C ALA A 220 -8.94 7.65 -3.35
N SER A 221 -7.97 7.28 -4.19
CA SER A 221 -7.04 6.16 -3.94
C SER A 221 -6.19 6.40 -2.69
N LEU A 222 -5.79 7.65 -2.45
CA LEU A 222 -5.02 8.02 -1.25
C LEU A 222 -5.83 8.01 0.04
N LEU A 223 -7.12 8.37 -0.02
CA LEU A 223 -8.01 8.26 1.13
C LEU A 223 -8.19 6.79 1.51
N THR A 224 -8.41 5.90 0.54
CA THR A 224 -8.46 4.45 0.79
C THR A 224 -7.17 3.95 1.45
N MET A 225 -5.99 4.34 0.95
CA MET A 225 -4.72 3.96 1.58
C MET A 225 -4.54 4.52 3.00
N LEU A 226 -5.11 5.69 3.32
CA LEU A 226 -5.07 6.25 4.67
C LEU A 226 -6.08 5.61 5.62
N ASP A 227 -7.18 5.10 5.06
CA ASP A 227 -8.20 4.35 5.78
C ASP A 227 -7.73 2.92 6.12
N ASP A 228 -6.91 2.32 5.25
CA ASP A 228 -6.34 0.98 5.41
C ASP A 228 -5.08 1.00 6.32
N GLU A 229 -5.30 0.96 7.64
CA GLU A 229 -4.38 0.57 8.73
C GLU A 229 -2.91 1.10 8.69
N VAL A 230 -2.58 2.18 7.96
CA VAL A 230 -1.22 2.76 8.02
C VAL A 230 -1.00 3.39 9.38
N HIS A 231 -0.30 2.70 10.27
CA HIS A 231 0.15 3.23 11.56
C HIS A 231 1.67 3.37 11.59
N VAL A 232 2.15 4.48 12.12
CA VAL A 232 3.53 4.72 12.52
C VAL A 232 3.90 3.69 13.58
N GLY A 233 4.82 2.79 13.24
CA GLY A 233 5.23 1.74 14.17
C GLY A 233 4.35 0.49 14.17
N MET A 234 3.48 0.28 13.18
CA MET A 234 2.88 -1.04 12.97
C MET A 234 3.05 -1.49 11.52
N THR A 235 4.03 -2.35 11.28
CA THR A 235 3.79 -3.46 10.36
C THR A 235 3.36 -4.63 11.22
N SER A 236 2.10 -5.07 11.12
CA SER A 236 1.78 -6.34 11.77
C SER A 236 2.52 -7.45 11.01
N THR A 237 3.06 -8.43 11.73
CA THR A 237 3.54 -9.68 11.11
C THR A 237 2.41 -10.41 10.38
N ALA A 238 1.15 -10.05 10.64
CA ALA A 238 -0.07 -10.54 10.01
C ALA A 238 -0.56 -9.67 8.82
N GLY A 239 0.21 -8.67 8.39
CA GLY A 239 -0.26 -7.55 7.57
C GLY A 239 -0.26 -7.75 6.05
N LEU A 240 -0.31 -8.99 5.55
CA LEU A 240 -0.51 -9.27 4.12
C LEU A 240 -1.88 -9.90 3.80
N GLU A 241 -2.73 -10.16 4.80
CA GLU A 241 -3.99 -10.89 4.58
C GLU A 241 -5.24 -10.22 5.17
N ARG A 242 -5.49 -8.97 4.79
CA ARG A 242 -6.84 -8.41 4.82
C ARG A 242 -7.23 -7.82 3.47
N VAL A 243 -7.69 -8.71 2.58
CA VAL A 243 -8.87 -8.45 1.76
C VAL A 243 -9.96 -9.31 2.40
N GLN A 244 -10.91 -8.70 3.09
CA GLN A 244 -12.10 -9.41 3.53
C GLN A 244 -13.11 -9.41 2.38
N PHE A 245 -13.51 -10.64 1.98
CA PHE A 245 -14.45 -10.97 0.91
C PHE A 245 -15.77 -10.22 1.01
#